data_AF-A0A832BQF3-F1
#
_entry.id   AF-A0A832BQF3-F1
#
_cell.length_a   1.000
_cell.length_b   1.000
_cell.length_c   1.000
_cell.angle_alpha   90.00
_cell.angle_beta   90.00
_cell.angle_gamma   90.00
#
_symmetry.space_group_name_H-M   'P 1'
#
loop_
_entity.id
_entity.type
_entity.pdbx_description
1 polymer ?
#
loop_
_entity_poly.entity_id
_entity_poly.type
_entity_poly.pdbx_seq_one_letter_code
_entity_poly.pdbx_strand_id
1 'polypeptide(L)'
;MSLKFYLILFGWILYSSFSLAQKSNIDSAGLLKKQTKILKVETELLECRAKLEKLESGLQAKIESANYWDERAREAAEENSILAVRLNNDPTDRRLARKAHKAAKAARKDAKRARKAKSRLESHRGSIESVRKTIESLENKLDQLRLELQQYKASISQ
;
A
#
# COMPACT_ATOMS: atom_id res chain seq x y z
N MET A 1 26.96 -79.44 11.44
CA MET A 1 26.23 -78.80 10.31
C MET A 1 27.25 -78.34 9.29
N SER A 2 27.07 -78.68 8.02
CA SER A 2 28.08 -78.41 6.98
C SER A 2 28.12 -76.93 6.63
N LEU A 3 29.32 -76.40 6.34
CA LEU A 3 29.57 -75.00 5.96
C LEU A 3 28.69 -74.52 4.79
N LYS A 4 28.21 -75.46 3.98
CA LYS A 4 27.29 -75.24 2.85
C LYS A 4 25.89 -74.79 3.28
N PHE A 5 25.45 -75.14 4.50
CA PHE A 5 24.14 -74.72 5.02
C PHE A 5 24.13 -73.24 5.44
N TYR A 6 25.25 -72.73 5.96
CA TYR A 6 25.38 -71.31 6.33
C TYR A 6 25.43 -70.39 5.10
N LEU A 7 26.02 -70.83 4.00
CA LEU A 7 26.07 -70.04 2.75
C LEU A 7 24.67 -69.84 2.13
N ILE A 8 23.78 -70.82 2.27
CA ILE A 8 22.40 -70.72 1.77
C ILE A 8 21.55 -69.83 2.68
N LEU A 9 21.76 -69.89 4.01
CA LEU A 9 21.05 -69.04 4.98
C LEU A 9 21.47 -67.56 4.88
N PHE A 10 22.75 -67.28 4.60
CA PHE A 10 23.24 -65.91 4.46
C PHE A 10 22.77 -65.23 3.17
N GLY A 11 22.55 -66.02 2.10
CA GLY A 11 22.02 -65.51 0.82
C GLY A 11 20.57 -65.02 0.91
N TRP A 12 19.75 -65.59 1.80
CA TRP A 12 18.36 -65.17 1.99
C TRP A 12 18.21 -63.88 2.80
N ILE A 13 19.14 -63.58 3.71
CA ILE A 13 19.12 -62.35 4.52
C ILE A 13 19.51 -61.13 3.69
N LEU A 14 20.30 -61.32 2.62
CA LEU A 14 20.71 -60.23 1.73
C LEU A 14 19.68 -59.88 0.65
N TYR A 15 18.67 -60.73 0.41
CA TYR A 15 17.65 -60.49 -0.62
C TYR A 15 16.48 -59.62 -0.12
N SER A 16 16.29 -59.47 1.19
CA SER A 16 15.17 -58.69 1.77
C SER A 16 15.46 -57.20 1.97
N SER A 17 16.69 -56.73 1.69
CA SER A 17 17.08 -55.33 1.93
C SER A 17 16.93 -54.40 0.72
N PHE A 18 16.47 -54.90 -0.44
CA PHE A 18 16.40 -54.10 -1.68
C PHE A 18 15.00 -53.49 -1.96
N SER A 19 14.28 -53.13 -0.92
CA SER A 19 13.07 -52.30 -1.03
C SER A 19 13.15 -51.08 -0.12
N LEU A 20 14.31 -50.41 -0.11
CA LEU A 20 14.30 -48.96 0.09
C LEU A 20 13.62 -48.38 -1.14
N ALA A 21 12.29 -48.23 -1.04
CA ALA A 21 11.50 -47.38 -1.88
C ALA A 21 12.31 -46.11 -2.17
N GLN A 22 12.74 -45.94 -3.41
CA GLN A 22 13.30 -44.69 -3.88
C GLN A 22 12.17 -43.67 -3.76
N LYS A 23 12.08 -43.05 -2.58
CA LYS A 23 11.23 -41.89 -2.32
C LYS A 23 11.62 -40.91 -3.42
N SER A 24 10.67 -40.69 -4.31
CA SER A 24 10.83 -39.93 -5.54
C SER A 24 11.66 -38.69 -5.31
N ASN A 25 12.47 -38.34 -6.30
CA ASN A 25 13.18 -37.07 -6.39
C ASN A 25 12.14 -35.95 -6.27
N ILE A 26 11.79 -35.57 -5.03
CA ILE A 26 10.91 -34.44 -4.72
C ILE A 26 11.59 -33.29 -5.44
N ASP A 27 10.91 -32.71 -6.43
CA ASP A 27 11.39 -31.57 -7.21
C ASP A 27 11.53 -30.35 -6.27
N SER A 28 12.61 -30.39 -5.49
CA SER A 28 12.95 -29.45 -4.43
C SER A 28 13.20 -28.08 -5.04
N ALA A 29 13.72 -28.05 -6.26
CA ALA A 29 13.89 -26.83 -7.04
C ALA A 29 12.55 -26.18 -7.40
N GLY A 30 11.55 -26.94 -7.83
CA GLY A 30 10.19 -26.44 -8.09
C GLY A 30 9.50 -25.89 -6.84
N LEU A 31 9.61 -26.60 -5.71
CA LEU A 31 9.07 -26.15 -4.42
C LEU A 31 9.74 -24.85 -3.94
N LEU A 32 11.08 -24.78 -3.98
CA LEU A 32 11.86 -23.60 -3.62
C LEU A 32 11.51 -22.40 -4.49
N LYS A 33 11.32 -22.60 -5.80
CA LYS A 33 10.88 -21.53 -6.72
C LYS A 33 9.50 -20.98 -6.36
N LYS A 34 8.55 -21.82 -5.93
CA LYS A 34 7.22 -21.35 -5.49
C LYS A 34 7.30 -20.63 -4.14
N GLN A 35 8.06 -21.16 -3.18
CA GLN A 35 8.28 -20.51 -1.88
C GLN A 35 8.96 -19.15 -2.01
N THR A 36 9.98 -19.02 -2.87
CA THR A 36 10.65 -17.73 -3.12
C THR A 36 9.72 -16.69 -3.75
N LYS A 37 8.80 -17.09 -4.65
CA LYS A 37 7.77 -16.18 -5.18
C LYS A 37 6.83 -15.69 -4.08
N ILE A 38 6.40 -16.58 -3.19
CA ILE A 38 5.56 -16.22 -2.03
C ILE A 38 6.29 -15.21 -1.14
N LEU A 39 7.54 -15.50 -0.77
CA LEU A 39 8.35 -14.60 0.06
C LEU A 39 8.50 -13.21 -0.58
N LYS A 40 8.72 -13.15 -1.90
CA LYS A 40 8.80 -11.86 -2.62
C LYS A 40 7.50 -11.07 -2.50
N VAL A 41 6.36 -11.70 -2.75
CA VAL A 41 5.04 -11.04 -2.62
C VAL A 41 4.77 -10.60 -1.18
N GLU A 42 5.14 -11.41 -0.18
CA GLU A 42 5.03 -11.04 1.24
C GLU A 42 5.91 -9.83 1.59
N THR A 43 7.14 -9.77 1.07
CA THR A 43 8.02 -8.60 1.28
C THR A 43 7.44 -7.34 0.63
N GLU A 44 6.94 -7.42 -0.60
CA GLU A 44 6.31 -6.29 -1.30
C GLU A 44 5.05 -5.80 -0.53
N LEU A 45 4.29 -6.73 0.04
CA LEU A 45 3.09 -6.45 0.83
C LEU A 45 3.45 -5.74 2.14
N LEU A 46 4.49 -6.16 2.84
CA LEU A 46 4.99 -5.47 4.03
C LEU A 46 5.46 -4.05 3.71
N GLU A 47 6.20 -3.86 2.61
CA GLU A 47 6.60 -2.53 2.16
C GLU A 47 5.40 -1.63 1.85
N CYS A 48 4.37 -2.17 1.19
CA CYS A 48 3.16 -1.42 0.89
C CYS A 48 2.38 -1.04 2.17
N ARG A 49 2.30 -1.94 3.15
CA ARG A 49 1.69 -1.64 4.46
C ARG A 49 2.46 -0.56 5.22
N ALA A 50 3.79 -0.61 5.22
CA ALA A 50 4.61 0.44 5.81
C ALA A 50 4.44 1.80 5.09
N LYS A 51 4.35 1.78 3.75
CA LYS A 51 4.03 2.99 2.96
C LYS A 51 2.65 3.53 3.30
N LEU A 52 1.65 2.67 3.47
CA LEU A 52 0.29 3.05 3.84
C LEU A 52 0.27 3.75 5.20
N GLU A 53 0.90 3.18 6.22
CA GLU A 53 1.00 3.77 7.55
C GLU A 53 1.68 5.15 7.53
N LYS A 54 2.75 5.29 6.75
CA LYS A 54 3.42 6.59 6.55
C LYS A 54 2.51 7.61 5.86
N LEU A 55 1.66 7.18 4.94
CA LEU A 55 0.69 8.08 4.30
C LEU A 55 -0.44 8.44 5.27
N GLU A 56 -0.97 7.47 6.02
CA GLU A 56 -2.07 7.69 6.97
C GLU A 56 -1.66 8.60 8.13
N SER A 57 -0.45 8.44 8.68
CA SER A 57 0.10 9.35 9.70
C SER A 57 0.19 10.80 9.22
N GLY A 58 0.48 11.03 7.94
CA GLY A 58 0.54 12.37 7.34
C GLY A 58 -0.82 12.96 6.92
N LEU A 59 -1.91 12.18 7.00
CA LEU A 59 -3.22 12.58 6.49
C LEU A 59 -3.84 13.69 7.35
N GLN A 60 -3.78 13.55 8.68
CA GLN A 60 -4.39 14.48 9.62
C GLN A 60 -3.82 15.90 9.47
N ALA A 61 -2.49 16.02 9.40
CA ALA A 61 -1.83 17.31 9.18
C ALA A 61 -2.23 17.98 7.86
N LYS A 62 -2.49 17.19 6.80
CA LYS A 62 -2.96 17.72 5.52
C LYS A 62 -4.42 18.17 5.57
N ILE A 63 -5.27 17.45 6.30
CA ILE A 63 -6.66 17.84 6.56
C ILE A 63 -6.69 19.17 7.32
N GLU A 64 -5.92 19.27 8.39
CA GLU A 64 -5.81 20.49 9.20
C GLU A 64 -5.31 21.68 8.37
N SER A 65 -4.26 21.48 7.56
CA SER A 65 -3.77 22.52 6.67
C SER A 65 -4.81 22.96 5.65
N ALA A 66 -5.57 22.01 5.06
CA ALA A 66 -6.63 22.32 4.12
C ALA A 66 -7.77 23.12 4.78
N ASN A 67 -8.19 22.72 5.98
CA ASN A 67 -9.22 23.41 6.75
C ASN A 67 -8.78 24.82 7.17
N TYR A 68 -7.55 24.96 7.67
CA TYR A 68 -6.97 26.25 8.03
C TYR A 68 -7.00 27.24 6.87
N TRP A 69 -6.53 26.82 5.68
CA TRP A 69 -6.54 27.71 4.52
C TRP A 69 -7.94 27.98 3.98
N ASP A 70 -8.87 27.03 4.10
CA ASP A 70 -10.27 27.24 3.72
C ASP A 70 -10.92 28.30 4.61
N GLU A 71 -10.71 28.22 5.92
CA GLU A 71 -11.25 29.18 6.88
C GLU A 71 -10.67 30.57 6.65
N ARG A 72 -9.35 30.69 6.51
CA ARG A 72 -8.68 31.94 6.16
C ARG A 72 -9.20 32.54 4.84
N ALA A 73 -9.51 31.70 3.86
CA ALA A 73 -10.08 32.17 2.60
C ALA A 73 -11.51 32.69 2.76
N ARG A 74 -12.32 32.08 3.64
CA ARG A 74 -13.67 32.55 3.99
C ARG A 74 -13.63 33.90 4.69
N GLU A 75 -12.83 34.01 5.76
CA GLU A 75 -12.62 35.25 6.51
C GLU A 75 -12.20 36.40 5.57
N ALA A 76 -11.20 36.16 4.72
CA ALA A 76 -10.71 37.19 3.81
C ALA A 76 -11.74 37.56 2.72
N ALA A 77 -12.55 36.60 2.26
CA ALA A 77 -13.62 36.87 1.31
C ALA A 77 -14.75 37.69 1.93
N GLU A 78 -15.10 37.40 3.19
CA GLU A 78 -16.09 38.17 3.95
C GLU A 78 -15.61 39.61 4.20
N GLU A 79 -14.37 39.80 4.67
CA GLU A 79 -13.78 41.13 4.85
C GLU A 79 -13.79 41.93 3.54
N ASN A 80 -13.40 41.29 2.43
CA ASN A 80 -13.46 41.90 1.10
C ASN A 80 -14.89 42.29 0.71
N SER A 81 -15.88 41.42 0.96
CA SER A 81 -17.29 41.69 0.70
C SER A 81 -17.78 42.91 1.48
N ILE A 82 -17.49 42.97 2.79
CA ILE A 82 -17.87 44.09 3.66
C ILE A 82 -17.25 45.40 3.16
N LEU A 83 -15.95 45.39 2.83
CA LEU A 83 -15.27 46.59 2.33
C LEU A 83 -15.74 47.01 0.93
N ALA A 84 -16.11 46.05 0.07
CA ALA A 84 -16.68 46.33 -1.24
C ALA A 84 -18.06 47.01 -1.11
N VAL A 85 -18.92 46.52 -0.22
CA VAL A 85 -20.22 47.14 0.08
C VAL A 85 -20.03 48.56 0.61
N ARG A 86 -19.10 48.74 1.57
CA ARG A 86 -18.80 50.08 2.10
C ARG A 86 -18.30 51.02 1.00
N LEU A 87 -17.38 50.57 0.13
CA LEU A 87 -16.85 51.37 -0.97
C LEU A 87 -17.94 51.71 -1.99
N ASN A 88 -18.90 50.81 -2.23
CA ASN A 88 -20.04 51.10 -3.10
C ASN A 88 -20.92 52.23 -2.55
N ASN A 89 -21.06 52.31 -1.22
CA ASN A 89 -21.84 53.36 -0.57
C ASN A 89 -21.08 54.70 -0.47
N ASP A 90 -19.75 54.68 -0.42
CA ASP A 90 -18.89 55.86 -0.50
C ASP A 90 -17.75 55.66 -1.52
N PRO A 91 -18.04 55.86 -2.82
CA PRO A 91 -17.07 55.61 -3.89
C PRO A 91 -15.95 56.65 -3.94
N THR A 92 -16.11 57.79 -3.26
CA THR A 92 -15.14 58.89 -3.29
C THR A 92 -14.07 58.78 -2.20
N ASP A 93 -14.28 57.96 -1.18
CA ASP A 93 -13.28 57.73 -0.13
C ASP A 93 -12.06 56.92 -0.65
N ARG A 94 -11.00 57.65 -0.97
CA ARG A 94 -9.71 57.10 -1.41
C ARG A 94 -9.08 56.13 -0.39
N ARG A 95 -9.28 56.33 0.92
CA ARG A 95 -8.74 55.44 1.96
C ARG A 95 -9.48 54.12 1.97
N LEU A 96 -10.81 54.17 1.86
CA LEU A 96 -11.66 52.98 1.75
C LEU A 96 -11.35 52.18 0.49
N ALA A 97 -11.17 52.85 -0.65
CA ALA A 97 -10.78 52.21 -1.90
C ALA A 97 -9.46 51.43 -1.77
N ARG A 98 -8.46 52.01 -1.10
CA ARG A 98 -7.18 51.33 -0.82
C ARG A 98 -7.35 50.12 0.10
N LYS A 99 -8.21 50.20 1.12
CA LYS A 99 -8.51 49.07 2.02
C LYS A 99 -9.20 47.93 1.28
N ALA A 100 -10.27 48.23 0.53
CA ALA A 100 -11.00 47.26 -0.29
C ALA A 100 -10.07 46.55 -1.29
N HIS A 101 -9.21 47.30 -1.99
CA HIS A 101 -8.22 46.71 -2.89
C HIS A 101 -7.24 45.75 -2.18
N LYS A 102 -6.76 46.12 -0.98
CA LYS A 102 -5.89 45.24 -0.18
C LYS A 102 -6.62 43.96 0.25
N ALA A 103 -7.86 44.08 0.71
CA ALA A 103 -8.69 42.95 1.12
C ALA A 103 -8.97 42.01 -0.07
N ALA A 104 -9.33 42.55 -1.24
CA ALA A 104 -9.49 41.77 -2.47
C ALA A 104 -8.22 40.97 -2.82
N LYS A 105 -7.04 41.60 -2.70
CA LYS A 105 -5.75 40.93 -2.95
C LYS A 105 -5.47 39.83 -1.93
N ALA A 106 -5.80 40.05 -0.66
CA ALA A 106 -5.66 39.03 0.40
C ALA A 106 -6.60 37.85 0.14
N ALA A 107 -7.89 38.11 -0.08
CA ALA A 107 -8.90 37.10 -0.40
C ALA A 107 -8.48 36.23 -1.60
N ARG A 108 -8.00 36.85 -2.68
CA ARG A 108 -7.49 36.11 -3.85
C ARG A 108 -6.31 35.21 -3.50
N LYS A 109 -5.37 35.69 -2.69
CA LYS A 109 -4.17 34.94 -2.30
C LYS A 109 -4.54 33.75 -1.42
N ASP A 110 -5.40 33.95 -0.44
CA ASP A 110 -5.80 32.91 0.50
C ASP A 110 -6.72 31.88 -0.17
N ALA A 111 -7.64 32.30 -1.05
CA ALA A 111 -8.39 31.37 -1.89
C ALA A 111 -7.47 30.49 -2.77
N LYS A 112 -6.40 31.06 -3.33
CA LYS A 112 -5.40 30.27 -4.09
C LYS A 112 -4.67 29.27 -3.20
N ARG A 113 -4.34 29.64 -1.96
CA ARG A 113 -3.70 28.74 -1.00
C ARG A 113 -4.64 27.61 -0.56
N ALA A 114 -5.90 27.91 -0.28
CA ALA A 114 -6.93 26.93 0.03
C ALA A 114 -7.07 25.88 -1.08
N ARG A 115 -7.16 26.31 -2.35
CA ARG A 115 -7.20 25.40 -3.51
C ARG A 115 -5.96 24.51 -3.59
N LYS A 116 -4.77 25.06 -3.36
CA LYS A 116 -3.52 24.27 -3.35
C LYS A 116 -3.49 23.26 -2.21
N ALA A 117 -3.94 23.64 -1.01
CA ALA A 117 -3.99 22.75 0.14
C ALA A 117 -4.99 21.59 -0.10
N LYS A 118 -6.18 21.89 -0.63
CA LYS A 118 -7.17 20.89 -1.05
C LYS A 118 -6.62 19.94 -2.12
N SER A 119 -5.97 20.47 -3.15
CA SER A 119 -5.33 19.64 -4.19
C SER A 119 -4.25 18.71 -3.64
N ARG A 120 -3.45 19.18 -2.67
CA ARG A 120 -2.44 18.35 -2.00
C ARG A 120 -3.06 17.27 -1.10
N LEU A 121 -4.18 17.58 -0.43
CA LEU A 121 -4.93 16.60 0.36
C LEU A 121 -5.52 15.52 -0.56
N GLU A 122 -6.11 15.91 -1.69
CA GLU A 122 -6.70 14.99 -2.64
C GLU A 122 -5.65 14.07 -3.28
N SER A 123 -4.52 14.63 -3.72
CA SER A 123 -3.39 13.84 -4.22
C SER A 123 -2.89 12.83 -3.17
N HIS A 124 -2.87 13.22 -1.90
CA HIS A 124 -2.45 12.34 -0.81
C HIS A 124 -3.45 11.20 -0.56
N ARG A 125 -4.76 11.49 -0.62
CA ARG A 125 -5.82 10.48 -0.56
C ARG A 125 -5.75 9.52 -1.74
N GLY A 126 -5.51 10.04 -2.95
CA GLY A 126 -5.29 9.22 -4.14
C GLY A 126 -4.08 8.29 -3.99
N SER A 127 -2.98 8.74 -3.37
CA SER A 127 -1.85 7.87 -3.05
C SER A 127 -2.23 6.76 -2.06
N ILE A 128 -2.97 7.07 -1.00
CA ILE A 128 -3.48 6.07 -0.05
C ILE A 128 -4.34 5.02 -0.77
N GLU A 129 -5.28 5.46 -1.60
CA GLU A 129 -6.16 4.55 -2.34
C GLU A 129 -5.37 3.67 -3.32
N SER A 130 -4.39 4.24 -4.02
CA SER A 130 -3.53 3.48 -4.93
C SER A 130 -2.73 2.39 -4.20
N VAL A 131 -2.20 2.68 -3.00
CA VAL A 131 -1.46 1.70 -2.20
C VAL A 131 -2.39 0.61 -1.69
N ARG A 132 -3.60 0.96 -1.25
CA ARG A 132 -4.62 -0.03 -0.83
C ARG A 132 -4.98 -1.00 -1.96
N LYS A 133 -5.19 -0.49 -3.18
CA LYS A 133 -5.44 -1.34 -4.38
C LYS A 133 -4.26 -2.26 -4.68
N THR A 134 -3.03 -1.78 -4.53
CA THR A 134 -1.83 -2.63 -4.69
C THR A 134 -1.77 -3.72 -3.62
N ILE A 135 -2.08 -3.40 -2.36
CA ILE A 135 -2.13 -4.39 -1.27
C ILE A 135 -3.15 -5.48 -1.59
N GLU A 136 -4.37 -5.10 -1.98
CA GLU A 136 -5.42 -6.05 -2.35
C GLU A 136 -4.99 -6.96 -3.53
N SER A 137 -4.35 -6.37 -4.55
CA SER A 137 -3.81 -7.16 -5.67
C SER A 137 -2.71 -8.13 -5.23
N LEU A 138 -1.84 -7.74 -4.29
CA LEU A 138 -0.78 -8.59 -3.77
C LEU A 138 -1.33 -9.70 -2.87
N GLU A 139 -2.34 -9.41 -2.05
CA GLU A 139 -3.05 -10.39 -1.22
C GLU A 139 -3.70 -11.47 -2.08
N ASN A 140 -4.44 -11.07 -3.13
CA ASN A 140 -5.03 -12.01 -4.09
C ASN A 140 -3.97 -12.89 -4.78
N LYS A 141 -2.84 -12.30 -5.19
CA LYS A 141 -1.73 -13.04 -5.79
C LYS A 141 -1.07 -13.99 -4.80
N LEU A 142 -0.94 -13.59 -3.54
CA LEU A 142 -0.39 -14.41 -2.47
C LEU A 142 -1.26 -15.64 -2.23
N ASP A 143 -2.58 -15.47 -2.20
CA ASP A 143 -3.53 -16.56 -2.00
C ASP A 143 -3.50 -17.55 -3.17
N GLN A 144 -3.44 -17.05 -4.41
CA GLN A 144 -3.26 -17.90 -5.60
C GLN A 144 -1.96 -18.73 -5.52
N LEU A 145 -0.83 -18.09 -5.19
CA LEU A 145 0.46 -18.79 -5.07
C LEU A 145 0.45 -19.83 -3.94
N ARG A 146 -0.24 -19.54 -2.82
CA ARG A 146 -0.39 -20.48 -1.71
C ARG A 146 -1.24 -21.69 -2.11
N LEU A 147 -2.32 -21.48 -2.83
CA LEU A 147 -3.18 -22.54 -3.35
C LEU A 147 -2.42 -23.43 -4.35
N GLU A 148 -1.68 -22.82 -5.29
CA GLU A 148 -0.80 -23.55 -6.21
C GLU A 148 0.28 -24.36 -5.48
N LEU A 149 0.86 -23.82 -4.40
CA LEU A 149 1.85 -24.52 -3.60
C LEU A 149 1.24 -25.72 -2.88
N GLN A 150 0.01 -25.59 -2.35
CA GLN A 150 -0.71 -26.69 -1.71
C GLN A 150 -1.05 -27.81 -2.71
N GLN A 151 -1.57 -27.45 -3.89
CA GLN A 151 -1.85 -28.41 -4.95
C GLN A 151 -0.59 -29.16 -5.40
N TYR A 152 0.52 -28.43 -5.59
CA TYR A 152 1.81 -29.01 -5.97
C TYR A 152 2.36 -29.96 -4.90
N LYS A 153 2.23 -29.61 -3.62
CA LYS A 153 2.60 -30.50 -2.51
C LYS A 153 1.75 -31.77 -2.52
N ALA A 154 0.44 -31.66 -2.75
CA ALA A 154 -0.46 -32.81 -2.82
C ALA A 154 -0.13 -33.75 -3.99
N SER A 155 0.25 -33.21 -5.16
CA SER A 155 0.61 -34.01 -6.33
C SER A 155 1.93 -34.76 -6.20
N ILE A 156 2.85 -34.31 -5.34
CA ILE A 156 4.15 -34.99 -5.11
C ILE A 156 4.03 -36.02 -3.97
N SER A 157 2.99 -35.93 -3.15
CA SER A 157 2.71 -36.90 -2.07
C SER A 157 1.90 -38.13 -2.51
N GLN A 158 1.42 -38.16 -3.77
CA GLN A 158 0.75 -39.31 -4.40
C GLN A 158 1.76 -40.12 -5.22
#